data_AF-A0A1F9UVZ2-F1
#
_entry.id   AF-A0A1F9UVZ2-F1
#
_cell.length_a   1.000
_cell.length_b   1.000
_cell.length_c   1.000
_cell.angle_alpha   90.00
_cell.angle_beta   90.00
_cell.angle_gamma   90.00
#
_symmetry.space_group_name_H-M   'P 1'
#
loop_
_entity.id
_entity.type
_entity.pdbx_description
1 polymer ?
#
loop_
_entity_poly.entity_id
_entity_poly.type
_entity_poly.pdbx_seq_one_letter_code
_entity_poly.pdbx_strand_id
1 'polypeptide(L)' 'MAKNKKTIKPDVQAPPPPSEALSSRGKALVAAGGAAVLLGFLVLSQADPLGSNLAASVSPFLLLGGYAAIGVGLCLPASS' A
#
# COMPACT_ATOMS: atom_id res chain seq x y z
N MET A 1 -5.17 -62.24 1.42
CA MET A 1 -4.35 -61.20 0.76
C MET A 1 -5.16 -59.93 0.67
N ALA A 2 -4.69 -58.86 1.31
CA ALA A 2 -5.39 -57.58 1.42
C ALA A 2 -5.26 -56.74 0.13
N LYS A 3 -6.35 -56.10 -0.32
CA LYS A 3 -6.24 -54.93 -1.21
C LYS A 3 -7.04 -53.76 -0.63
N ASN A 4 -6.26 -52.72 -0.34
CA ASN A 4 -6.54 -51.57 0.49
C ASN A 4 -7.43 -50.58 -0.30
N LYS A 5 -8.59 -50.22 0.27
CA LYS A 5 -9.52 -49.25 -0.31
C LYS A 5 -8.98 -47.85 0.00
N LYS A 6 -8.08 -47.35 -0.86
CA LYS A 6 -7.54 -45.99 -0.75
C LYS A 6 -8.65 -45.00 -1.15
N THR A 7 -9.32 -44.45 -0.15
CA THR A 7 -10.25 -43.33 -0.28
C THR A 7 -9.49 -42.16 -0.90
N ILE A 8 -9.78 -41.87 -2.17
CA ILE A 8 -9.35 -40.65 -2.85
C ILE A 8 -10.15 -39.52 -2.20
N LYS A 9 -9.51 -38.78 -1.28
CA LYS A 9 -10.05 -37.49 -0.86
C LYS A 9 -10.07 -36.61 -2.10
N PRO A 10 -11.22 -36.08 -2.55
CA PRO A 10 -11.20 -35.05 -3.57
C PRO A 10 -10.37 -33.90 -3.02
N ASP A 11 -9.24 -33.64 -3.67
CA ASP A 11 -8.46 -32.43 -3.47
C ASP A 11 -9.36 -31.29 -3.95
N VAL A 12 -10.22 -30.83 -3.05
CA VAL A 12 -10.97 -29.60 -3.24
C VAL A 12 -9.90 -28.53 -3.23
N GLN A 13 -9.37 -28.23 -4.42
CA GLN A 13 -8.58 -27.04 -4.65
C GLN A 13 -9.36 -25.89 -4.03
N ALA A 14 -8.82 -25.35 -2.94
CA ALA A 14 -9.34 -24.13 -2.35
C ALA A 14 -9.44 -23.09 -3.49
N PRO A 15 -10.53 -22.32 -3.59
CA PRO A 15 -10.64 -21.27 -4.58
C PRO A 15 -9.34 -20.46 -4.58
N PRO A 16 -8.75 -20.16 -5.76
CA PRO A 16 -7.53 -19.36 -5.81
C PRO A 16 -7.75 -18.13 -4.91
N PRO A 17 -6.84 -17.86 -3.96
CA PRO A 17 -7.03 -16.75 -3.03
C PRO A 17 -7.29 -15.51 -3.87
N PRO A 18 -8.27 -14.66 -3.50
CA PRO A 18 -8.65 -13.51 -4.30
C PRO A 18 -7.40 -12.68 -4.56
N SER A 19 -6.84 -12.81 -5.75
CA SER A 19 -5.61 -12.16 -6.18
C SER A 19 -5.96 -10.74 -6.65
N GLU A 20 -6.71 -10.03 -5.82
CA GLU A 20 -6.80 -8.57 -5.83
C GLU A 20 -5.74 -7.98 -4.88
N ALA A 21 -4.63 -8.70 -4.68
CA ALA A 21 -3.48 -8.14 -4.02
C ALA A 21 -2.92 -7.04 -4.93
N LEU A 22 -2.85 -5.80 -4.40
CA LEU A 22 -2.21 -4.67 -5.07
C LEU A 22 -0.93 -5.12 -5.78
N SER A 23 -0.69 -4.62 -7.00
CA SER A 23 0.58 -4.88 -7.69
C SER A 23 1.75 -4.58 -6.77
N SER A 24 2.84 -5.34 -6.89
CA SER A 24 4.06 -5.10 -6.10
C SER A 24 4.52 -3.64 -6.21
N ARG A 25 4.33 -3.02 -7.38
CA ARG A 25 4.58 -1.59 -7.64
C ARG A 25 3.58 -0.68 -6.92
N GLY A 26 2.28 -0.97 -7.02
CA GLY A 26 1.25 -0.22 -6.31
C GLY A 26 1.45 -0.26 -4.80
N LYS A 27 1.79 -1.42 -4.25
CA LYS A 27 2.06 -1.61 -2.82
C LYS A 27 3.27 -0.79 -2.36
N ALA A 28 4.33 -0.74 -3.17
CA ALA A 28 5.48 0.12 -2.92
C ALA A 28 5.10 1.60 -2.98
N LEU A 29 4.27 2.02 -3.93
CA LEU A 29 3.79 3.41 -4.05
C LEU A 29 2.93 3.82 -2.86
N VAL A 30 2.01 2.96 -2.41
CA VAL A 30 1.17 3.20 -1.23
C VAL A 30 2.04 3.30 0.03
N ALA A 31 3.02 2.40 0.19
CA ALA A 31 3.94 2.46 1.33
C ALA A 31 4.80 3.73 1.31
N ALA A 32 5.37 4.09 0.17
CA ALA A 32 6.18 5.30 0.01
C ALA A 32 5.33 6.56 0.22
N GLY A 33 4.12 6.60 -0.33
CA GLY A 33 3.18 7.71 -0.15
C GLY A 33 2.74 7.84 1.31
N GLY A 34 2.46 6.73 2.01
CA GLY A 34 2.16 6.73 3.44
C GLY A 34 3.32 7.28 4.28
N ALA A 35 4.56 6.86 3.98
CA ALA A 35 5.74 7.40 4.63
C ALA A 35 5.91 8.91 4.34
N ALA A 36 5.64 9.36 3.11
CA ALA A 36 5.69 10.77 2.75
C ALA A 36 4.63 11.60 3.48
N VAL A 37 3.41 11.08 3.67
CA VAL A 37 2.36 11.74 4.46
C VAL A 37 2.80 11.86 5.92
N LEU A 38 3.32 10.80 6.52
CA LEU A 38 3.84 10.82 7.89
C LEU A 38 4.97 11.84 8.03
N LEU A 39 5.94 11.83 7.11
CA LEU A 39 7.03 12.79 7.10
C LEU A 39 6.50 14.22 6.93
N GLY A 40 5.55 14.45 6.03
CA GLY A 40 4.89 15.74 5.82
C GLY A 40 4.19 16.24 7.08
N PHE A 41 3.52 15.35 7.82
CA PHE A 41 2.88 15.69 9.09
C PHE A 41 3.92 16.05 10.17
N LEU A 42 5.02 15.32 10.27
CA LEU A 42 6.11 15.64 11.21
C LEU A 42 6.77 16.97 10.87
N VAL A 43 7.02 17.24 9.57
CA VAL A 43 7.52 18.53 9.12
C VAL A 43 6.52 19.64 9.45
N LEU A 44 5.22 19.44 9.19
CA LEU A 44 4.18 20.41 9.52
C LEU A 44 4.11 20.69 11.02
N SER A 45 4.39 19.70 11.87
CA SER A 45 4.41 19.87 13.33
C SER A 45 5.50 20.84 13.80
N GLN A 46 6.54 21.03 12.97
CA GLN A 46 7.62 22.00 13.20
C GLN A 46 7.35 23.35 12.51
N ALA A 47 6.19 23.53 11.87
CA ALA A 47 5.81 24.80 11.28
C ALA A 47 5.52 25.84 12.37
N ASP A 48 6.03 27.05 12.20
CA ASP A 48 5.67 28.18 13.06
C ASP A 48 4.19 28.54 12.81
N PRO A 49 3.42 28.97 13.83
CA PRO A 49 2.02 29.38 13.66
C PRO A 49 1.80 30.48 12.62
N LEU A 50 2.81 31.32 12.34
CA LEU A 50 2.74 32.32 11.27
C LEU A 50 3.06 31.75 9.87
N GLY A 51 3.41 30.47 9.77
CA GLY A 51 3.71 29.79 8.51
C GLY A 51 4.97 30.31 7.80
N SER A 52 5.80 31.08 8.48
CA SER A 52 6.90 31.81 7.84
C SER A 52 8.20 30.99 7.69
N ASN A 53 8.21 29.74 8.15
CA ASN A 53 9.37 28.87 8.06
C ASN A 53 9.26 27.84 6.92
N LEU A 54 10.41 27.27 6.57
CA LEU A 54 10.51 26.33 5.45
C LEU A 54 9.64 25.08 5.66
N ALA A 55 9.45 24.65 6.91
CA ALA A 55 8.58 23.54 7.25
C ALA A 55 7.12 23.77 6.85
N ALA A 56 6.61 24.98 7.06
CA ALA A 56 5.27 25.39 6.63
C ALA A 56 5.12 25.41 5.10
N SER A 57 6.20 25.75 4.38
CA SER A 57 6.19 25.79 2.92
C SER A 57 6.33 24.40 2.28
N VAL A 58 7.09 23.48 2.89
CA VAL A 58 7.43 22.17 2.31
C VAL A 58 6.40 21.10 2.67
N SER A 59 5.85 21.12 3.88
CA SER A 59 4.88 20.12 4.33
C SER A 59 3.61 19.98 3.48
N PRO A 60 3.00 21.04 2.92
CA PRO A 60 1.81 20.88 2.08
C PRO A 60 2.11 20.02 0.86
N PHE A 61 3.28 20.19 0.23
CA PHE A 61 3.68 19.40 -0.93
C PHE A 61 3.98 17.95 -0.58
N LEU A 62 4.58 17.67 0.59
CA LEU A 62 4.78 16.28 1.04
C LEU A 62 3.46 15.58 1.31
N LEU A 63 2.52 16.27 1.96
CA LEU A 63 1.20 15.71 2.23
C LEU A 63 0.44 15.47 0.92
N LEU A 64 0.37 16.47 0.05
CA LEU A 64 -0.34 16.36 -1.24
C LEU A 64 0.29 15.29 -2.14
N GLY A 65 1.62 15.31 -2.26
CA GLY A 65 2.38 14.32 -3.02
C GLY A 65 2.24 12.92 -2.45
N GLY A 66 2.24 12.77 -1.12
CA GLY A 66 2.02 11.49 -0.44
C GLY A 66 0.63 10.92 -0.73
N TYR A 67 -0.42 11.72 -0.62
CA TYR A 67 -1.78 11.30 -0.97
C TYR A 67 -1.92 10.98 -2.46
N ALA A 68 -1.31 11.77 -3.35
CA ALA A 68 -1.29 11.49 -4.78
C ALA A 68 -0.59 10.15 -5.08
N ALA A 69 0.56 9.89 -4.46
CA ALA A 69 1.29 8.64 -4.61
C ALA A 69 0.49 7.42 -4.11
N ILE A 70 -0.23 7.57 -2.99
CA ILE A 70 -1.16 6.53 -2.51
C ILE A 70 -2.26 6.29 -3.54
N GLY A 71 -2.92 7.35 -4.02
CA GLY A 71 -3.98 7.25 -5.03
C GLY A 71 -3.52 6.55 -6.30
N VAL A 72 -2.37 6.95 -6.85
CA VAL A 72 -1.77 6.30 -8.01
C VAL A 72 -1.44 4.84 -7.71
N GLY A 73 -0.88 4.56 -6.52
CA GLY A 73 -0.55 3.21 -6.06
C GLY A 73 -1.76 2.28 -5.99
N LEU A 74 -2.92 2.81 -5.58
CA LEU A 74 -4.19 2.08 -5.53
C LEU A 74 -4.80 1.86 -6.92
N CYS A 75 -4.64 2.82 -7.84
CA CYS A 75 -5.15 2.71 -9.22
C CYS A 75 -4.26 1.86 -10.14
N LEU A 76 -3.04 1.51 -9.71
CA LEU A 76 -2.13 0.67 -10.49
C LEU A 76 -2.64 -0.78 -10.53
N PRO A 77 -2.96 -1.31 -11.72
CA PRO A 77 -3.48 -2.67 -11.84
C PRO A 77 -2.45 -3.68 -11.31
N ALA A 78 -2.94 -4.78 -10.74
CA ALA A 78 -2.12 -5.95 -10.41
C ALA A 78 -1.37 -6.38 -11.68
N SER A 79 -0.04 -6.19 -11.70
CA SER A 79 0.77 -6.64 -12.83
C SER A 79 0.68 -8.16 -12.87
N SER A 80 0.06 -8.67 -13.94
CA SER A 80 0.01 -10.10 -14.29
C SER A 80 1.41 -10.69 -14.45
#